data_AF-A0A8H7BSS2-F1
#
_entry.id   AF-A0A8H7BSS2-F1
#
_cell.length_a   1.000
_cell.length_b   1.000
_cell.length_c   1.000
_cell.angle_alpha   90.00
_cell.angle_beta   90.00
_cell.angle_gamma   90.00
#
_symmetry.space_group_name_H-M   'P 1'
#
loop_
_entity.id
_entity.type
_entity.pdbx_description
1 polymer ?
#
loop_
_entity_poly.entity_id
_entity_poly.type
_entity_poly.pdbx_seq_one_letter_code
_entity_poly.pdbx_strand_id
1 'polypeptide(L)'
;MANKEVLQKLQALSKAQSTRVALYKEFNDAFDDYLADKCPPEQYYSICSIVTEGFEEVSVEIQSIERDLIDLRKDLAQQIRRLQNIEKEKLHTTAKLQILTIEARTGDKDYDATIEQHRQRLKEILTEIQEVWDEIREEITELSYEE
;
A
#
# COMPACT_ATOMS: atom_id res chain seq x y z
N MET A 1 16.57 1.41 26.56
CA MET A 1 15.55 0.34 26.46
C MET A 1 14.40 0.76 25.56
N ALA A 2 13.78 1.93 25.76
CA ALA A 2 12.70 2.43 24.89
C ALA A 2 13.11 2.62 23.41
N ASN A 3 14.28 3.22 23.13
CA ASN A 3 14.74 3.45 21.74
C ASN A 3 14.95 2.13 20.97
N LYS A 4 15.48 1.11 21.64
CA LYS A 4 15.61 -0.25 21.10
C LYS A 4 14.26 -0.87 20.74
N GLU A 5 13.28 -0.70 21.61
CA GLU A 5 11.92 -1.20 21.36
C GLU A 5 11.28 -0.47 20.17
N VAL A 6 11.40 0.86 20.10
CA VAL A 6 10.93 1.66 18.96
C VAL A 6 11.60 1.22 17.66
N LEU A 7 12.93 1.05 17.65
CA LEU A 7 13.67 0.60 16.48
C LEU A 7 13.18 -0.77 15.99
N GLN A 8 12.93 -1.72 16.90
CA GLN A 8 12.38 -3.03 16.55
C GLN A 8 10.99 -2.93 15.90
N LYS A 9 10.13 -2.03 16.39
CA LYS A 9 8.80 -1.76 15.81
C LYS A 9 8.91 -1.17 14.41
N LEU A 10 9.81 -0.22 14.18
CA LEU A 10 10.02 0.38 12.85
C LEU A 10 10.68 -0.59 11.84
N GLN A 11 11.53 -1.50 12.31
CA GLN A 11 12.05 -2.60 11.48
C GLN A 11 10.95 -3.59 11.09
N ALA A 12 10.04 -3.93 12.01
CA ALA A 12 8.87 -4.74 11.70
C ALA A 12 7.95 -4.04 10.68
N LEU A 13 7.72 -2.72 10.84
CA LEU A 13 6.97 -1.90 9.89
C LEU A 13 7.57 -1.97 8.48
N SER A 14 8.90 -1.89 8.37
CA SER A 14 9.62 -1.97 7.09
C SER A 14 9.44 -3.33 6.39
N LYS A 15 9.37 -4.42 7.16
CA LYS A 15 9.08 -5.76 6.64
C LYS A 15 7.64 -5.87 6.16
N ALA A 16 6.68 -5.45 6.98
CA ALA A 16 5.27 -5.43 6.63
C ALA A 16 5.01 -4.58 5.36
N GLN A 17 5.69 -3.44 5.22
CA GLN A 17 5.61 -2.63 4.01
C GLN A 17 6.18 -3.34 2.78
N SER A 18 7.28 -4.07 2.93
CA SER A 18 7.86 -4.85 1.84
C SER A 18 6.88 -5.91 1.34
N THR A 19 6.16 -6.57 2.26
CA THR A 19 5.06 -7.49 1.92
C THR A 19 3.94 -6.76 1.19
N ARG A 20 3.50 -5.59 1.65
CA ARG A 20 2.49 -4.76 0.95
C ARG A 20 2.92 -4.43 -0.47
N VAL A 21 4.18 -4.05 -0.69
CA VAL A 21 4.71 -3.73 -2.02
C VAL A 21 4.69 -4.95 -2.93
N ALA A 22 5.04 -6.14 -2.41
CA ALA A 22 4.95 -7.39 -3.16
C ALA A 22 3.50 -7.72 -3.57
N LEU A 23 2.53 -7.56 -2.66
CA LEU A 23 1.10 -7.75 -2.96
C LEU A 23 0.60 -6.78 -4.04
N TYR A 24 1.00 -5.51 -4.00
CA TYR A 24 0.68 -4.56 -5.07
C TYR A 24 1.26 -4.98 -6.41
N LYS A 25 2.48 -5.54 -6.42
CA LYS A 25 3.09 -6.04 -7.64
C LYS A 25 2.27 -7.21 -8.19
N GLU A 26 1.96 -8.21 -7.37
CA GLU A 26 1.13 -9.36 -7.77
C GLU A 26 -0.24 -8.92 -8.29
N PHE A 27 -0.85 -7.93 -7.63
CA PHE A 27 -2.14 -7.38 -8.04
C PHE A 27 -2.07 -6.69 -9.42
N ASN A 28 -1.02 -5.91 -9.67
CA ASN A 28 -0.84 -5.24 -10.97
C ASN A 28 -0.45 -6.24 -12.07
N ASP A 29 0.46 -7.18 -11.78
CA ASP A 29 0.89 -8.21 -12.74
C ASP A 29 -0.31 -9.07 -13.19
N ALA A 30 -1.18 -9.45 -12.26
CA ALA A 30 -2.41 -10.20 -12.58
C ALA A 30 -3.38 -9.40 -13.45
N PHE A 31 -3.48 -8.09 -13.23
CA PHE A 31 -4.30 -7.20 -14.04
C PHE A 31 -3.73 -7.03 -15.46
N ASP A 32 -2.42 -6.86 -15.59
CA ASP A 32 -1.74 -6.76 -16.88
C ASP A 32 -1.88 -8.06 -17.69
N ASP A 33 -1.75 -9.22 -17.05
CA ASP A 33 -1.98 -10.52 -17.69
C ASP A 33 -3.44 -10.72 -18.11
N TYR A 34 -4.41 -10.23 -17.31
CA TYR A 34 -5.83 -10.23 -17.67
C TYR A 34 -6.10 -9.34 -18.90
N LEU A 35 -5.55 -8.12 -18.94
CA LEU A 35 -5.69 -7.23 -20.09
C LEU A 35 -5.01 -7.76 -21.36
N ALA A 36 -3.94 -8.55 -21.21
CA ALA A 36 -3.23 -9.19 -22.31
C ALA A 36 -3.86 -10.53 -22.75
N ASP A 37 -5.02 -10.90 -22.20
CA ASP A 37 -5.72 -12.17 -22.43
C ASP A 37 -4.83 -13.40 -22.16
N LYS A 38 -3.86 -13.27 -21.25
CA LYS A 38 -2.96 -14.36 -20.81
C LYS A 38 -3.52 -15.17 -19.66
N CYS A 39 -4.48 -14.64 -18.91
CA CYS A 39 -5.20 -15.36 -17.87
C CYS A 39 -6.72 -15.17 -18.01
N PRO A 40 -7.52 -16.21 -17.72
CA PRO A 40 -8.98 -16.09 -17.78
C PRO A 40 -9.53 -15.28 -16.57
N PRO A 41 -10.75 -14.72 -16.68
CA PRO A 41 -11.34 -13.90 -15.61
C PRO A 41 -11.35 -14.58 -14.24
N GLU A 42 -11.60 -15.89 -14.18
CA GLU A 42 -11.66 -16.65 -12.93
C GLU A 42 -10.30 -16.67 -12.22
N GLN A 43 -9.21 -16.76 -12.97
CA GLN A 43 -7.86 -16.72 -12.40
C GLN A 43 -7.54 -15.33 -11.87
N TYR A 44 -7.88 -14.27 -12.62
CA TYR A 44 -7.72 -12.90 -12.18
C TYR A 44 -8.50 -12.63 -10.88
N TYR A 45 -9.77 -13.02 -10.80
CA TYR A 45 -10.59 -12.86 -9.59
C TYR A 45 -10.06 -13.66 -8.40
N SER A 46 -9.54 -14.87 -8.64
CA SER A 46 -8.88 -15.65 -7.59
C SER A 46 -7.67 -14.92 -7.02
N ILE A 47 -6.83 -14.32 -7.88
CA ILE A 47 -5.67 -13.54 -7.43
C ILE A 47 -6.13 -12.30 -6.66
N CYS A 48 -7.14 -11.58 -7.14
CA CYS A 48 -7.73 -10.44 -6.43
C CYS A 48 -8.20 -10.81 -5.01
N SER A 49 -8.79 -11.99 -4.82
CA SER A 49 -9.18 -12.48 -3.49
C SER A 49 -7.96 -12.69 -2.60
N ILE A 50 -6.95 -13.41 -3.11
CA ILE A 50 -5.72 -13.73 -2.37
C ILE A 50 -4.97 -12.47 -1.95
N VAL A 51 -4.76 -11.53 -2.87
CA VAL A 51 -4.04 -10.28 -2.55
C VAL A 51 -4.84 -9.40 -1.60
N THR A 52 -6.18 -9.44 -1.65
CA THR A 52 -7.04 -8.70 -0.70
C THR A 52 -6.88 -9.22 0.72
N GLU A 53 -6.87 -10.55 0.90
CA GLU A 53 -6.57 -11.18 2.19
C GLU A 53 -5.17 -10.78 2.68
N GLY A 54 -4.16 -10.83 1.80
CA GLY A 54 -2.81 -10.39 2.14
C GLY A 54 -2.73 -8.91 2.55
N PHE A 55 -3.48 -8.03 1.88
CA PHE A 55 -3.55 -6.62 2.25
C PHE A 55 -4.19 -6.43 3.63
N GLU A 56 -5.22 -7.20 3.96
CA GLU A 56 -5.87 -7.18 5.27
C GLU A 56 -4.89 -7.63 6.37
N GLU A 57 -4.22 -8.76 6.18
CA GLU A 57 -3.23 -9.29 7.13
C GLU A 57 -2.12 -8.27 7.45
N VAL A 58 -1.51 -7.70 6.40
CA VAL A 58 -0.45 -6.69 6.54
C VAL A 58 -0.98 -5.40 7.19
N SER A 59 -2.23 -5.04 6.95
CA SER A 59 -2.85 -3.87 7.58
C SER A 59 -3.09 -4.11 9.08
N VAL A 60 -3.51 -5.31 9.48
CA VAL A 60 -3.66 -5.69 10.88
C VAL A 60 -2.32 -5.67 11.61
N GLU A 61 -1.26 -6.20 10.99
CA GLU A 61 0.10 -6.17 11.53
C GLU A 61 0.56 -4.73 11.79
N ILE A 62 0.40 -3.84 10.81
CA ILE A 62 0.83 -2.44 10.93
C ILE A 62 0.00 -1.67 11.95
N GLN A 63 -1.30 -1.94 12.06
CA GLN A 63 -2.12 -1.38 13.13
C GLN A 63 -1.68 -1.84 14.52
N SER A 64 -1.14 -3.06 14.65
CA SER A 64 -0.55 -3.50 15.91
C SER A 64 0.72 -2.72 16.25
N ILE A 65 1.60 -2.54 15.26
CA ILE A 65 2.82 -1.73 15.42
C ILE A 65 2.46 -0.28 15.81
N GLU A 66 1.46 0.30 15.15
CA GLU A 66 0.96 1.63 15.46
C GLU A 66 0.51 1.72 16.92
N ARG A 67 -0.32 0.78 17.39
CA ARG A 67 -0.82 0.75 18.77
C ARG A 67 0.31 0.67 19.79
N ASP A 68 1.29 -0.19 19.54
CA ASP A 68 2.44 -0.36 20.44
C ASP A 68 3.29 0.91 20.53
N LEU A 69 3.31 1.74 19.47
CA LEU A 69 4.06 2.99 19.43
C LEU A 69 3.32 4.17 20.08
N ILE A 70 2.01 4.10 20.34
CA ILE A 70 1.23 5.23 20.89
C ILE A 70 1.83 5.76 22.19
N ASP A 71 2.24 4.85 23.09
CA ASP A 71 2.77 5.20 24.40
C ASP A 71 4.29 5.41 24.41
N LEU A 72 5.00 4.95 23.37
CA LEU A 72 6.46 5.05 23.25
C LEU A 72 6.90 6.28 22.45
N ARG A 73 6.30 6.49 21.28
CA ARG A 73 6.59 7.55 20.31
C ARG A 73 5.30 7.87 19.53
N LYS A 74 4.45 8.70 20.15
CA LYS A 74 3.14 9.08 19.61
C LYS A 74 3.21 9.72 18.23
N ASP A 75 4.26 10.47 17.96
CA ASP A 75 4.56 11.10 16.68
C ASP A 75 4.76 10.05 15.57
N LEU A 76 5.56 9.01 15.82
CA LEU A 76 5.73 7.88 14.90
C LEU A 76 4.42 7.10 14.69
N ALA A 77 3.64 6.88 15.76
CA ALA A 77 2.32 6.26 15.64
C ALA A 77 1.38 7.08 14.73
N GLN A 78 1.43 8.42 14.81
CA GLN A 78 0.66 9.31 13.93
C GLN A 78 1.14 9.25 12.48
N GLN A 79 2.46 9.18 12.23
CA GLN A 79 3.02 8.98 10.88
C GLN A 79 2.59 7.63 10.29
N ILE A 80 2.62 6.55 11.07
CA ILE A 80 2.17 5.22 10.63
C ILE A 80 0.68 5.23 10.31
N ARG A 81 -0.14 5.89 11.13
CA ARG A 81 -1.57 6.07 10.83
C ARG A 81 -1.78 6.84 9.53
N ARG A 82 -1.01 7.92 9.30
CA ARG A 82 -1.04 8.68 8.04
C ARG A 82 -0.68 7.77 6.87
N LEU A 83 0.40 7.00 6.96
CA LEU A 83 0.80 6.03 5.94
C LEU A 83 -0.31 5.03 5.64
N GLN A 84 -0.96 4.46 6.68
CA GLN A 84 -2.09 3.52 6.50
C GLN A 84 -3.26 4.14 5.75
N ASN A 85 -3.60 5.40 6.03
CA ASN A 85 -4.69 6.09 5.35
C ASN A 85 -4.37 6.33 3.87
N ILE A 86 -3.13 6.73 3.56
CA ILE A 86 -2.68 6.95 2.18
C ILE A 86 -2.62 5.62 1.42
N GLU A 87 -2.11 4.55 2.03
CA GLU A 87 -2.08 3.21 1.43
C GLU A 87 -3.48 2.64 1.16
N LYS A 88 -4.45 2.93 2.05
CA LYS A 88 -5.86 2.59 1.81
C LYS A 88 -6.42 3.35 0.62
N GLU A 89 -6.12 4.63 0.50
CA GLU A 89 -6.53 5.44 -0.66
C GLU A 89 -5.91 4.93 -1.95
N LYS A 90 -4.62 4.55 -1.92
CA LYS A 90 -3.92 3.93 -3.03
C LYS A 90 -4.66 2.68 -3.52
N LEU A 91 -4.94 1.73 -2.61
CA LEU A 91 -5.62 0.47 -2.97
C LEU A 91 -6.98 0.73 -3.61
N HIS A 92 -7.77 1.63 -3.01
CA HIS A 92 -9.08 2.02 -3.52
C HIS A 92 -9.00 2.66 -4.91
N THR A 93 -8.02 3.55 -5.12
CA THR A 93 -7.82 4.23 -6.40
C THR A 93 -7.34 3.26 -7.48
N THR A 94 -6.43 2.34 -7.14
CA THR A 94 -5.98 1.26 -8.03
C THR A 94 -7.14 0.36 -8.44
N ALA A 95 -7.95 -0.12 -7.49
CA ALA A 95 -9.09 -0.98 -7.78
C ALA A 95 -10.11 -0.28 -8.69
N LYS A 96 -10.43 0.99 -8.42
CA LYS A 96 -11.31 1.79 -9.30
C LYS A 96 -10.75 1.93 -10.71
N LEU A 97 -9.46 2.24 -10.84
CA LEU A 97 -8.81 2.39 -12.13
C LEU A 97 -8.89 1.08 -12.94
N GLN A 98 -8.64 -0.05 -12.31
CA GLN A 98 -8.74 -1.36 -12.95
C GLN A 98 -10.19 -1.65 -13.40
N ILE A 99 -11.19 -1.42 -12.55
CA ILE A 99 -12.61 -1.59 -12.90
C ILE A 99 -12.98 -0.73 -14.10
N LEU A 100 -12.67 0.57 -14.07
CA LEU A 100 -12.97 1.50 -15.17
C LEU A 100 -12.28 1.10 -16.48
N THR A 101 -11.04 0.60 -16.39
CA THR A 101 -10.30 0.12 -17.57
C THR A 101 -10.95 -1.12 -18.17
N ILE A 102 -11.46 -2.04 -17.35
CA ILE A 102 -12.20 -3.23 -17.82
C ILE A 102 -13.53 -2.81 -18.45
N GLU A 103 -14.27 -1.89 -17.83
CA GLU A 103 -15.54 -1.38 -18.37
C GLU A 103 -15.34 -0.64 -19.70
N ALA A 104 -14.29 0.17 -19.83
CA ALA A 104 -13.94 0.84 -21.09
C ALA A 104 -13.60 -0.16 -22.21
N ARG A 105 -12.99 -1.30 -21.87
CA ARG A 105 -12.66 -2.36 -22.84
C ARG A 105 -13.90 -3.16 -23.29
N THR A 106 -14.90 -3.30 -22.41
CA THR A 106 -16.06 -4.18 -22.61
C THR A 106 -17.35 -3.46 -23.01
N GLY A 107 -17.41 -2.14 -22.89
CA GLY A 107 -18.58 -1.32 -23.21
C GLY A 107 -18.28 -0.11 -24.10
N ASP A 108 -19.33 0.59 -24.53
CA ASP A 108 -19.27 1.78 -25.41
C ASP A 108 -19.05 3.11 -24.64
N LYS A 109 -18.60 3.05 -23.38
CA LYS A 109 -18.45 4.25 -22.54
C LYS A 109 -17.02 4.78 -22.59
N ASP A 110 -16.90 6.07 -22.90
CA ASP A 110 -15.65 6.83 -22.77
C ASP A 110 -15.40 7.18 -21.30
N TYR A 111 -14.40 6.55 -20.71
CA TYR A 111 -13.92 6.81 -19.35
C TYR A 111 -12.53 7.47 -19.33
N ASP A 112 -12.00 7.92 -20.47
CA ASP A 112 -10.59 8.33 -20.61
C ASP A 112 -10.23 9.45 -19.62
N ALA A 113 -11.08 10.47 -19.50
CA ALA A 113 -10.86 11.57 -18.57
C ALA A 113 -10.83 11.12 -17.09
N THR A 114 -11.71 10.18 -16.70
CA THR A 114 -11.77 9.65 -15.34
C THR A 114 -10.60 8.72 -15.04
N ILE A 115 -10.18 7.91 -16.03
CA ILE A 115 -9.00 7.05 -15.97
C ILE A 115 -7.74 7.91 -15.76
N GLU A 116 -7.57 8.99 -16.54
CA GLU A 116 -6.44 9.90 -16.38
C GLU A 116 -6.45 10.62 -15.03
N GLN A 117 -7.63 11.02 -14.52
CA GLN A 117 -7.75 11.60 -13.18
C GLN A 117 -7.27 10.62 -12.10
N HIS A 118 -7.68 9.35 -12.16
CA HIS A 118 -7.24 8.33 -11.20
C HIS A 118 -5.74 8.01 -11.32
N ARG A 119 -5.19 7.99 -12.54
CA ARG A 119 -3.74 7.84 -12.77
C ARG A 119 -2.97 8.99 -12.16
N GLN A 120 -3.45 10.23 -12.32
CA GLN A 120 -2.80 11.39 -11.73
C GLN A 120 -2.86 11.34 -10.21
N ARG A 121 -4.01 10.99 -9.63
CA ARG A 121 -4.14 10.83 -8.17
C ARG A 121 -3.22 9.74 -7.63
N LEU A 122 -3.05 8.62 -8.34
CA LEU A 122 -2.10 7.58 -7.93
C LEU A 122 -0.65 8.09 -7.89
N LYS A 123 -0.24 8.95 -8.83
CA LYS A 123 1.11 9.55 -8.79
C LYS A 123 1.30 10.40 -7.54
N GLU A 124 0.32 11.23 -7.20
CA GLU A 124 0.33 12.06 -5.99
C GLU A 124 0.40 11.20 -4.72
N ILE A 125 -0.46 10.19 -4.62
CA ILE A 125 -0.47 9.24 -3.51
C ILE A 125 0.89 8.54 -3.35
N LEU A 126 1.54 8.15 -4.45
CA LEU A 126 2.86 7.53 -4.40
C LEU A 126 3.93 8.49 -3.86
N THR A 127 3.87 9.77 -4.25
CA THR A 127 4.74 10.82 -3.67
C THR A 127 4.46 11.00 -2.18
N GLU A 128 3.20 11.09 -1.77
CA GLU A 128 2.83 11.21 -0.35
C GLU A 128 3.33 10.00 0.49
N ILE A 129 3.26 8.79 -0.06
CA ILE A 129 3.80 7.58 0.59
C ILE A 129 5.32 7.67 0.72
N GLN A 130 6.02 8.11 -0.34
CA GLN A 130 7.48 8.25 -0.32
C GLN A 130 7.94 9.24 0.75
N GLU A 131 7.29 10.41 0.84
CA GLU A 131 7.58 11.41 1.85
C GLU A 131 7.47 10.85 3.27
N VAL A 132 6.38 10.17 3.60
CA VAL A 132 6.22 9.55 4.94
C VAL A 132 7.29 8.49 5.19
N TRP A 133 7.66 7.72 4.17
CA TRP A 133 8.70 6.69 4.32
C TRP A 133 10.09 7.26 4.50
N ASP A 134 10.40 8.39 3.87
CA ASP A 134 11.69 9.03 4.03
C ASP A 134 11.83 9.59 5.46
N GLU A 135 10.78 10.19 6.02
CA GLU A 135 10.73 10.58 7.44
C GLU A 135 10.95 9.38 8.38
N ILE A 136 10.23 8.27 8.16
CA ILE A 136 10.36 7.06 8.99
C ILE A 136 11.76 6.43 8.86
N ARG A 137 12.38 6.47 7.68
CA ARG A 137 13.74 5.92 7.46
C ARG A 137 14.81 6.76 8.12
N GLU A 138 14.65 8.07 8.14
CA GLU A 138 15.51 8.98 8.90
C GLU A 138 15.49 8.60 10.38
N GLU A 139 14.30 8.43 10.96
CA GLU A 139 14.11 8.00 12.35
C GLU A 139 14.74 6.62 12.64
N ILE A 140 14.57 5.63 11.75
CA ILE A 140 15.24 4.33 11.88
C ILE A 140 16.76 4.50 11.91
N THR A 141 17.29 5.36 11.05
CA THR A 141 18.72 5.61 10.90
C THR A 141 19.28 6.27 12.15
N GLU A 142 18.63 7.32 12.66
CA GLU A 142 19.02 8.00 13.89
C GLU A 142 19.03 7.04 15.08
N LEU A 143 17.93 6.29 15.30
CA LEU A 143 17.82 5.33 16.39
C LEU A 143 18.88 4.21 16.32
N SER A 144 19.34 3.85 15.12
CA SER A 144 20.38 2.83 14.94
C SER A 144 21.78 3.28 15.36
N TYR A 145 22.04 4.59 15.41
CA TYR A 145 23.31 5.15 15.89
C TYR A 145 23.30 5.44 17.39
N GLU A 146 22.13 5.40 18.03
CA GLU A 146 21.95 5.61 19.47
C GLU A 146 22.00 4.31 20.30
N GLU A 147 22.01 3.15 19.66
CA GLU A 147 22.23 1.82 20.29
C GLU A 147 23.70 1.49 20.52
#